data_AF-A0A1F5YJZ8-F1
#
_entry.id   AF-A0A1F5YJZ8-F1
#
_cell.length_a   1.000
_cell.length_b   1.000
_cell.length_c   1.000
_cell.angle_alpha   90.00
_cell.angle_beta   90.00
_cell.angle_gamma   90.00
#
_symmetry.space_group_name_H-M   'P 1'
#
loop_
_entity.id
_entity.type
_entity.pdbx_description
1 polymer ?
#
loop_
_entity_poly.entity_id
_entity_poly.type
_entity_poly.pdbx_seq_one_letter_code
_entity_poly.pdbx_strand_id
1 'polypeptide(L)'
;GDEVTGYLNKLGDQADISIVDFFIKRIKVHERLDDLGFTQEFKLLKARNPAGHITHETVEAVKSSLAGFIRDGKKRVIKVEVEEDLVALPAILLAPLGALIFYGQPDEGVVAVEVTEEKKREILEMVKIS
;
A
#
# COMPACT_ATOMS: atom_id res chain seq x y z
N GLY A 1 4.71 0.51 -0.24
CA GLY A 1 6.15 0.51 0.03
C GLY A 1 6.83 1.48 -0.91
N ASP A 2 7.61 2.41 -0.35
CA ASP A 2 8.27 3.49 -1.07
C ASP A 2 9.20 3.00 -2.19
N GLU A 3 10.12 2.07 -1.89
CA GLU A 3 11.10 1.55 -2.88
C GLU A 3 10.40 0.87 -4.06
N VAL A 4 9.42 0.03 -3.78
CA VAL A 4 8.64 -0.66 -4.83
C VAL A 4 7.89 0.36 -5.69
N THR A 5 7.27 1.36 -5.05
CA THR A 5 6.57 2.43 -5.74
C THR A 5 7.53 3.22 -6.63
N GLY A 6 8.68 3.64 -6.10
CA GLY A 6 9.69 4.37 -6.85
C GLY A 6 10.27 3.55 -8.01
N TYR A 7 10.47 2.24 -7.82
CA TYR A 7 10.93 1.35 -8.88
C TYR A 7 9.91 1.21 -10.01
N LEU A 8 8.64 0.92 -9.69
CA LEU A 8 7.55 0.83 -10.67
C LEU A 8 7.36 2.13 -11.44
N ASN A 9 7.41 3.27 -10.74
CA ASN A 9 7.30 4.59 -11.38
C ASN A 9 8.43 4.86 -12.37
N LYS A 10 9.68 4.49 -12.05
CA LYS A 10 10.83 4.62 -12.97
C LYS A 10 10.69 3.78 -14.23
N LEU A 11 10.00 2.64 -14.15
CA LEU A 11 9.72 1.78 -15.31
C LEU A 11 8.54 2.28 -16.16
N GLY A 12 7.77 3.26 -15.68
CA GLY A 12 6.54 3.74 -16.33
C GLY A 12 5.28 2.96 -15.92
N ASP A 13 5.44 1.91 -15.12
CA ASP A 13 4.38 0.98 -14.70
C ASP A 13 3.82 1.34 -13.31
N GLN A 14 3.42 2.59 -13.13
CA GLN A 14 2.85 3.07 -11.86
C GLN A 14 1.65 2.21 -11.43
N ALA A 15 1.61 1.78 -10.17
CA ALA A 15 0.51 1.02 -9.62
C ALA A 15 -0.82 1.80 -9.63
N ASP A 16 -1.94 1.08 -9.68
CA ASP A 16 -3.28 1.66 -9.59
C ASP A 16 -3.51 2.36 -8.24
N ILE A 17 -2.99 1.75 -7.18
CA ILE A 17 -2.98 2.27 -5.82
C ILE A 17 -1.59 2.08 -5.24
N SER A 18 -0.99 3.16 -4.75
CA SER A 18 0.27 3.13 -4.00
C SER A 18 0.03 3.53 -2.56
N ILE A 19 0.70 2.86 -1.62
CA ILE A 19 0.71 3.20 -0.20
C ILE A 19 2.17 3.49 0.17
N VAL A 20 2.41 4.62 0.84
CA VAL A 20 3.75 5.18 1.07
C VAL A 20 3.80 5.89 2.42
N ASP A 21 4.93 5.85 3.12
CA ASP A 21 5.13 6.55 4.41
C ASP A 21 6.39 7.43 4.47
N PHE A 22 7.29 7.32 3.49
CA PHE A 22 8.60 8.00 3.40
C PHE A 22 9.71 7.40 4.27
N PHE A 23 9.49 6.24 4.87
CA PHE A 23 10.44 5.59 5.75
C PHE A 23 10.88 4.23 5.21
N ILE A 24 12.19 4.00 5.21
CA ILE A 24 12.78 2.68 4.97
C ILE A 24 13.58 2.31 6.20
N LYS A 25 13.29 1.14 6.79
CA LYS A 25 13.94 0.69 8.03
C LYS A 25 13.91 1.79 9.13
N ARG A 26 12.79 2.50 9.23
CA ARG A 26 12.55 3.65 10.15
C ARG A 26 13.42 4.89 9.90
N ILE A 27 14.14 4.95 8.79
CA ILE A 27 14.90 6.12 8.36
C ILE A 27 14.06 6.86 7.32
N LYS A 28 13.84 8.16 7.52
CA LYS A 28 13.14 9.00 6.54
C LYS A 28 14.03 9.19 5.31
N VAL A 29 13.55 8.75 4.16
CA VAL A 29 14.29 8.78 2.88
C VAL A 29 13.67 9.69 1.84
N HIS A 30 12.40 10.07 2.02
CA HIS A 30 11.68 10.99 1.15
C HIS A 30 11.07 12.14 1.94
N GLU A 31 10.97 13.30 1.31
CA GLU A 31 10.32 14.49 1.87
C GLU A 31 8.97 14.75 1.19
N ARG A 32 8.87 14.39 -0.09
CA ARG A 32 7.75 14.69 -0.97
C ARG A 32 7.37 13.48 -1.83
N LEU A 33 6.13 13.46 -2.29
CA LEU A 33 5.69 12.43 -3.25
C LEU A 33 6.46 12.53 -4.58
N ASP A 34 6.89 13.73 -4.94
CA ASP A 34 7.68 13.98 -6.15
C ASP A 34 9.00 13.17 -6.16
N ASP A 35 9.53 12.84 -4.98
CA ASP A 35 10.75 12.04 -4.82
C ASP A 35 10.57 10.58 -5.28
N LEU A 36 9.31 10.11 -5.34
CA LEU A 36 8.95 8.76 -5.78
C LEU A 36 8.71 8.67 -7.29
N GLY A 37 8.83 9.78 -8.04
CA GLY A 37 8.83 9.75 -9.50
C GLY A 37 7.46 9.49 -10.15
N PHE A 38 6.35 9.84 -9.49
CA PHE A 38 5.03 9.76 -10.09
C PHE A 38 4.92 10.67 -11.33
N THR A 39 4.60 10.10 -12.49
CA THR A 39 4.45 10.83 -13.75
C THR A 39 3.01 10.97 -14.23
N GLN A 40 2.10 10.15 -13.69
CA GLN A 40 0.68 10.15 -14.05
C GLN A 40 -0.15 10.90 -12.99
N GLU A 41 -1.30 11.45 -13.39
CA GLU A 41 -2.23 12.04 -12.43
C GLU A 41 -2.73 11.00 -11.43
N PHE A 42 -2.78 11.39 -10.15
CA PHE A 42 -3.33 10.57 -9.08
C PHE A 42 -4.14 11.40 -8.09
N LYS A 43 -5.03 10.74 -7.35
CA LYS A 43 -5.67 11.33 -6.16
C LYS A 43 -4.88 10.97 -4.92
N LEU A 44 -4.56 11.99 -4.11
CA LEU A 44 -3.86 11.81 -2.85
C LEU A 44 -4.87 11.66 -1.69
N LEU A 45 -4.69 10.61 -0.90
CA LEU A 45 -5.32 10.42 0.41
C LEU A 45 -4.25 10.43 1.49
N LYS A 46 -4.63 10.85 2.69
CA LYS A 46 -3.76 10.79 3.87
C LYS A 46 -4.43 9.95 4.95
N ALA A 47 -3.64 9.18 5.66
CA ALA A 47 -4.08 8.43 6.83
C ALA A 47 -3.01 8.47 7.91
N ARG A 48 -3.40 8.38 9.17
CA ARG A 48 -2.47 8.23 10.29
C ARG A 48 -2.50 6.82 10.84
N ASN A 49 -1.33 6.22 10.99
CA ASN A 49 -1.20 4.87 11.51
C ASN A 49 -0.06 4.78 12.53
N PRO A 50 -0.34 4.88 13.84
CA PRO A 50 0.69 4.73 14.87
C PRO A 50 1.42 3.39 14.76
N ALA A 51 2.67 3.37 15.21
CA ALA A 51 3.49 2.17 15.14
C ALA A 51 2.81 0.96 15.81
N GLY A 52 2.86 -0.19 15.16
CA GLY A 52 2.29 -1.45 15.64
C GLY A 52 0.75 -1.54 15.59
N HIS A 53 0.06 -0.60 14.96
CA HIS A 53 -1.40 -0.59 14.88
C HIS A 53 -1.89 -0.55 13.42
N ILE A 54 -3.15 -0.93 13.20
CA ILE A 54 -3.91 -0.66 11.98
C ILE A 54 -5.11 0.19 12.39
N THR A 55 -5.10 1.47 12.05
CA THR A 55 -6.19 2.38 12.41
C THR A 55 -7.38 2.24 11.46
N HIS A 56 -8.58 2.54 11.98
CA HIS A 56 -9.78 2.67 11.15
C HIS A 56 -9.59 3.70 10.02
N GLU A 57 -8.86 4.78 10.27
CA GLU A 57 -8.51 5.80 9.26
C GLU A 57 -7.74 5.19 8.08
N THR A 58 -6.76 4.33 8.36
CA THR A 58 -5.97 3.65 7.35
C THR A 58 -6.79 2.64 6.55
N VAL A 59 -7.61 1.84 7.25
CA VAL A 59 -8.54 0.89 6.60
C VAL A 59 -9.51 1.62 5.68
N GLU A 60 -10.08 2.74 6.14
CA GLU A 60 -11.02 3.52 5.34
C GLU A 60 -10.33 4.19 4.15
N ALA A 61 -9.09 4.67 4.30
CA ALA A 61 -8.30 5.20 3.18
C ALA A 61 -8.03 4.14 2.10
N VAL A 62 -7.69 2.91 2.49
CA VAL A 62 -7.53 1.77 1.58
C VAL A 62 -8.84 1.44 0.88
N LYS A 63 -9.93 1.28 1.65
CA LYS A 63 -11.26 0.96 1.14
C LYS A 63 -11.79 2.01 0.16
N SER A 64 -11.72 3.28 0.55
CA SER A 64 -12.13 4.42 -0.28
C SER A 64 -11.27 4.54 -1.53
N SER A 65 -9.98 4.16 -1.46
CA SER A 65 -9.11 4.16 -2.63
C SER A 65 -9.48 3.06 -3.62
N LEU A 66 -9.69 1.83 -3.15
CA LEU A 66 -10.13 0.71 -3.98
C LEU A 66 -11.48 1.00 -4.64
N ALA A 67 -12.49 1.36 -3.85
CA ALA A 67 -13.82 1.69 -4.36
C ALA A 67 -13.78 2.85 -5.35
N GLY A 68 -12.97 3.85 -5.06
CA GLY A 68 -12.77 4.97 -5.95
C GLY A 68 -12.14 4.56 -7.28
N PHE A 69 -11.10 3.73 -7.26
CA PHE A 69 -10.38 3.28 -8.47
C PHE A 69 -11.29 2.46 -9.36
N ILE A 70 -12.03 1.52 -8.77
CA ILE A 70 -13.04 0.72 -9.48
C ILE A 70 -14.09 1.62 -10.16
N ARG A 71 -14.45 2.75 -9.53
CA ARG A 71 -15.47 3.67 -10.06
C ARG A 71 -14.97 4.58 -11.18
N ASP A 72 -13.77 5.14 -11.05
CA ASP A 72 -13.30 6.22 -11.95
C ASP A 72 -11.99 5.95 -12.69
N GLY A 73 -11.34 4.81 -12.44
CA GLY A 73 -10.08 4.42 -13.08
C GLY A 73 -8.88 5.30 -12.75
N LYS A 74 -9.02 6.30 -11.87
CA LYS A 74 -7.94 7.24 -11.55
C LYS A 74 -6.96 6.61 -10.56
N LYS A 75 -5.66 6.74 -10.80
CA LYS A 75 -4.64 6.24 -9.86
C LYS A 75 -4.73 6.94 -8.52
N ARG A 76 -4.34 6.25 -7.46
CA ARG A 76 -4.45 6.76 -6.09
C ARG A 76 -3.17 6.53 -5.31
N VAL A 77 -2.86 7.48 -4.46
CA VAL A 77 -1.73 7.38 -3.53
C VAL A 77 -2.27 7.63 -2.13
N ILE A 78 -2.03 6.69 -1.22
CA ILE A 78 -2.32 6.82 0.20
C ILE A 78 -0.99 7.12 0.88
N LYS A 79 -0.84 8.34 1.40
CA LYS A 79 0.29 8.68 2.26
C LYS A 79 -0.07 8.37 3.72
N VAL A 80 0.63 7.42 4.32
CA VAL A 80 0.47 7.05 5.72
C VAL A 80 1.47 7.83 6.56
N GLU A 81 1.02 8.44 7.65
CA GLU A 81 1.91 9.05 8.63
C GLU A 81 2.24 8.00 9.71
N VAL A 82 3.55 7.71 9.87
CA VAL A 82 4.22 6.86 10.87
C VAL A 82 4.66 5.46 10.39
N GLU A 83 3.76 4.50 10.11
CA GLU A 83 4.17 3.14 9.70
C GLU A 83 3.24 2.51 8.64
N GLU A 84 3.83 2.09 7.51
CA GLU A 84 3.14 1.41 6.39
C GLU A 84 3.07 -0.12 6.52
N ASP A 85 3.99 -0.76 7.24
CA ASP A 85 4.21 -2.22 7.15
C ASP A 85 2.95 -3.05 7.42
N LEU A 86 2.14 -2.65 8.40
CA LEU A 86 0.88 -3.35 8.73
C LEU A 86 -0.26 -3.05 7.75
N VAL A 87 -0.12 -2.06 6.86
CA VAL A 87 -1.14 -1.65 5.88
C VAL A 87 -1.24 -2.61 4.70
N ALA A 88 -0.21 -3.44 4.48
CA ALA A 88 -0.28 -4.52 3.50
C ALA A 88 -1.43 -5.50 3.80
N LEU A 89 -1.69 -5.80 5.08
CA LEU A 89 -2.74 -6.73 5.50
C LEU A 89 -4.16 -6.25 5.11
N PRO A 90 -4.62 -5.04 5.49
CA PRO A 90 -5.92 -4.54 5.05
C PRO A 90 -5.97 -4.35 3.53
N ALA A 91 -4.85 -4.01 2.86
CA ALA A 91 -4.82 -3.97 1.40
C ALA A 91 -5.15 -5.33 0.77
N ILE A 92 -4.53 -6.42 1.25
CA ILE A 92 -4.80 -7.79 0.76
C ILE A 92 -6.24 -8.23 1.07
N LEU A 93 -6.72 -7.96 2.29
CA LEU A 93 -8.06 -8.36 2.70
C LEU A 93 -9.17 -7.62 1.91
N LEU A 94 -8.96 -6.34 1.59
CA LEU A 94 -9.96 -5.50 0.93
C LEU A 94 -9.89 -5.52 -0.59
N ALA A 95 -8.74 -5.83 -1.18
CA ALA A 95 -8.57 -5.87 -2.63
C ALA A 95 -9.48 -6.93 -3.30
N PRO A 96 -9.92 -6.70 -4.55
CA PRO A 96 -10.66 -7.71 -5.31
C PRO A 96 -9.79 -8.94 -5.61
N LEU A 97 -10.42 -10.09 -5.84
CA LEU A 97 -9.72 -11.30 -6.26
C LEU A 97 -8.98 -11.07 -7.59
N GLY A 98 -7.79 -11.66 -7.72
CA GLY A 98 -6.90 -11.49 -8.87
C GLY A 98 -6.11 -10.18 -8.85
N ALA A 99 -6.31 -9.31 -7.86
CA ALA A 99 -5.42 -8.16 -7.66
C ALA A 99 -4.01 -8.64 -7.28
N LEU A 100 -2.99 -7.89 -7.70
CA LEU A 100 -1.61 -8.15 -7.36
C LEU A 100 -1.09 -7.05 -6.44
N ILE A 101 -0.61 -7.42 -5.27
CA ILE A 101 -0.10 -6.50 -4.26
C ILE A 101 1.40 -6.66 -4.17
N PHE A 102 2.13 -5.55 -4.28
CA PHE A 102 3.57 -5.52 -4.15
C PHE A 102 3.99 -4.76 -2.90
N TYR A 103 4.91 -5.34 -2.13
CA TYR A 103 5.52 -4.67 -0.99
C TYR A 103 6.98 -5.07 -0.84
N GLY A 104 7.76 -4.22 -0.17
CA GLY A 104 9.14 -4.51 0.16
C GLY A 104 9.20 -5.35 1.43
N GLN A 105 9.95 -6.43 1.41
CA GLN A 105 10.25 -7.25 2.58
C GLN A 105 11.75 -7.09 2.89
N PRO A 106 12.13 -6.71 4.13
CA PRO A 106 13.52 -6.64 4.52
C PRO A 106 14.25 -7.95 4.18
N ASP A 107 15.41 -7.82 3.53
CA ASP A 107 16.34 -8.89 3.14
C ASP A 107 15.81 -9.92 2.11
N GLU A 108 14.53 -9.85 1.75
CA GLU A 108 13.88 -10.70 0.72
C GLU A 108 13.60 -9.94 -0.59
N GLY A 109 13.57 -8.60 -0.56
CA GLY A 109 13.34 -7.75 -1.73
C GLY A 109 11.85 -7.46 -1.98
N VAL A 110 11.43 -7.47 -3.24
CA VAL A 110 10.02 -7.19 -3.61
C VAL A 110 9.21 -8.48 -3.55
N VAL A 111 8.18 -8.48 -2.72
CA VAL A 111 7.20 -9.57 -2.64
C VAL A 111 5.97 -9.19 -3.45
N ALA A 112 5.48 -10.14 -4.26
CA ALA A 112 4.23 -10.02 -4.98
C ALA A 112 3.23 -11.04 -4.44
N VAL A 113 2.04 -10.58 -4.07
CA VAL A 113 0.96 -11.41 -3.53
C VAL A 113 -0.26 -11.27 -4.42
N GLU A 114 -0.66 -12.39 -5.05
CA GLU A 114 -1.94 -12.49 -5.72
C GLU A 114 -3.05 -12.65 -4.69
N VAL A 115 -4.10 -11.86 -4.83
CA VAL A 115 -5.25 -11.88 -3.93
C VAL A 115 -6.19 -13.02 -4.32
N THR A 116 -6.12 -14.11 -3.55
CA THR A 116 -7.01 -15.28 -3.66
C THR A 116 -7.86 -15.45 -2.40
N GLU A 117 -8.94 -16.21 -2.49
CA GLU A 117 -9.75 -16.58 -1.31
C GLU A 117 -8.92 -17.30 -0.24
N GLU A 118 -8.01 -18.17 -0.66
CA GLU A 118 -7.07 -18.87 0.23
C GLU A 118 -6.13 -17.89 0.94
N LYS A 119 -5.52 -16.97 0.19
CA LYS A 119 -4.62 -15.97 0.76
C LYS A 119 -5.34 -15.05 1.77
N LYS A 120 -6.58 -14.65 1.46
CA LYS A 120 -7.40 -13.88 2.41
C LYS A 120 -7.69 -14.66 3.68
N ARG A 121 -8.00 -15.96 3.57
CA ARG A 121 -8.22 -16.83 4.74
C ARG A 121 -6.97 -16.97 5.60
N GLU A 122 -5.81 -17.22 4.98
CA GLU A 122 -4.53 -17.33 5.65
C GLU A 122 -4.22 -16.06 6.48
N ILE A 123 -4.38 -14.88 5.89
CA ILE A 123 -4.16 -13.62 6.60
C ILE A 123 -5.17 -13.43 7.75
N LEU A 124 -6.45 -13.76 7.53
CA LEU A 124 -7.46 -13.68 8.59
C LEU A 124 -7.15 -14.60 9.77
N GLU A 125 -6.58 -15.77 9.52
CA GLU A 125 -6.15 -16.69 10.58
C GLU A 125 -4.96 -16.14 11.35
N MET A 126 -3.96 -15.54 10.67
CA MET A 126 -2.82 -14.89 11.32
C MET A 126 -3.26 -13.74 12.25
N VAL A 127 -4.17 -12.87 11.79
CA VAL A 127 -4.65 -11.71 12.55
C VAL A 127 -5.53 -12.10 13.75
N LYS A 128 -6.15 -13.28 13.74
CA LYS A 128 -6.94 -13.79 14.87
C LYS A 128 -6.10 -14.35 16.01
N ILE A 129 -4.82 -14.64 15.77
CA ILE A 129 -3.91 -15.27 16.74
C ILE A 129 -3.14 -14.23 17.57
N SER A 130 -3.15 -12.96 17.15
CA SER A 130 -2.57 -11.80 17.84
C SER A 130 -3.57 -11.09 18.75
#